data_AF-A0A937P6T7-F1
#
_entry.id   AF-A0A937P6T7-F1
#
_cell.length_a   1.000
_cell.length_b   1.000
_cell.length_c   1.000
_cell.angle_alpha   90.00
_cell.angle_beta   90.00
_cell.angle_gamma   90.00
#
_symmetry.space_group_name_H-M   'P 1'
#
loop_
_entity.id
_entity.type
_entity.pdbx_description
1 polymer ?
#
loop_
_entity_poly.entity_id
_entity_poly.type
_entity_poly.pdbx_seq_one_letter_code
_entity_poly.pdbx_strand_id
1 'polypeptide(L)'
;MERRWLALKNSARNSANYINQKLNIMKRISLSSNLKTIAAVIVFCSVLFSCSQEKKDLKVITVSGCVFIDNVSMHNAKFGSLSDSGETSALLVSEGDLLLAFGEPDGFIGYIMYREEFGLHLEITIDSTAPGILRINDKIHSLYLDNDTELSERIGEMNSEDLAVLDLLYVSDVTGEDDIAALNMIAEANPGIGLSLENIDSLELVYEILSMFHPTCLIIMDIDLDSRISDLTANFENLELVLLGEENLEVGDFLNELPKLKSLILGGWDPGESNHIQFEKMSGLESLTIAESNIESLDVLGDLKKLSSLYLIMCDDLRDISKVKTFPGLQCLSLMDCDTLTELSVLKEIPSLLWLSFPLETSQADFDDILTLHTSLQGVELLGCENLTDISSLTRLQKLKALTIGGMEIDYKTLQQLEGIELIVIEEESFSAAGDEIAALKEALPGAQIVPGGGFCMGSGWILLILPVFLLAFGYRRFIRN
;
A
#
# COMPACT_ATOMS: atom_id res chain seq x y z
N MET A 1 -16.93 25.76 2.42
CA MET A 1 -18.34 25.31 2.58
C MET A 1 -19.15 25.47 1.29
N GLU A 2 -19.18 26.66 0.66
CA GLU A 2 -19.90 26.87 -0.63
C GLU A 2 -19.39 26.00 -1.79
N ARG A 3 -18.07 25.77 -1.90
CA ARG A 3 -17.49 24.89 -2.93
C ARG A 3 -17.94 23.42 -2.79
N ARG A 4 -18.03 22.90 -1.56
CA ARG A 4 -18.60 21.57 -1.24
C ARG A 4 -20.09 21.49 -1.61
N TRP A 5 -20.85 22.56 -1.35
CA TRP A 5 -22.28 22.62 -1.70
C TRP A 5 -22.52 22.67 -3.21
N LEU A 6 -21.67 23.38 -3.95
CA LEU A 6 -21.74 23.46 -5.41
C LEU A 6 -21.34 22.13 -6.08
N ALA A 7 -20.33 21.44 -5.54
CA ALA A 7 -19.92 20.10 -5.98
C ALA A 7 -21.02 19.06 -5.77
N LEU A 8 -21.65 19.05 -4.57
CA LEU A 8 -22.79 18.17 -4.27
C LEU A 8 -23.99 18.44 -5.19
N LYS A 9 -24.28 19.71 -5.47
CA LYS A 9 -25.39 20.10 -6.36
C LYS A 9 -25.13 19.72 -7.81
N ASN A 10 -23.89 19.84 -8.28
CA ASN A 10 -23.51 19.44 -9.65
C ASN A 10 -23.47 17.91 -9.79
N SER A 11 -22.98 17.19 -8.78
CA SER A 11 -23.04 15.73 -8.72
C SER A 11 -24.50 15.23 -8.79
N ALA A 12 -25.39 15.76 -7.94
CA ALA A 12 -26.80 15.40 -7.94
C ALA A 12 -27.49 15.68 -9.30
N ARG A 13 -27.13 16.78 -9.96
CA ARG A 13 -27.67 17.14 -11.29
C ARG A 13 -27.17 16.22 -12.39
N ASN A 14 -25.90 15.81 -12.34
CA ASN A 14 -25.31 14.88 -13.31
C ASN A 14 -25.91 13.48 -13.16
N SER A 15 -26.08 13.00 -11.92
CA SER A 15 -26.76 11.74 -11.62
C SER A 15 -28.22 11.76 -12.12
N ALA A 16 -28.96 12.86 -11.91
CA ALA A 16 -30.32 12.99 -12.41
C ALA A 16 -30.41 12.97 -13.95
N ASN A 17 -29.47 13.60 -14.65
CA ASN A 17 -29.41 13.58 -16.12
C ASN A 17 -29.07 12.18 -16.67
N TYR A 18 -28.13 11.48 -16.03
CA TYR A 18 -27.73 10.13 -16.40
C TYR A 18 -28.87 9.11 -16.19
N ILE A 19 -29.57 9.20 -15.05
CA ILE A 19 -30.78 8.40 -14.76
C ILE A 19 -31.85 8.65 -15.82
N ASN A 20 -32.11 9.91 -16.18
CA ASN A 20 -33.11 10.25 -17.20
C ASN A 20 -32.73 9.70 -18.60
N GLN A 21 -31.45 9.68 -18.94
CA GLN A 21 -30.96 9.13 -20.21
C GLN A 21 -31.17 7.60 -20.27
N LYS A 22 -30.83 6.88 -19.20
CA LYS A 22 -31.04 5.42 -19.09
C LYS A 22 -32.54 5.04 -19.03
N LEU A 23 -33.37 5.82 -18.34
CA LEU A 23 -34.83 5.65 -18.33
C LEU A 23 -35.45 5.84 -19.72
N ASN A 24 -34.94 6.78 -20.52
CA ASN A 24 -35.40 7.01 -21.88
C ASN A 24 -35.00 5.88 -22.85
N ILE A 25 -33.87 5.21 -22.61
CA ILE A 25 -33.48 3.99 -23.34
C ILE A 25 -34.43 2.84 -22.99
N MET A 26 -34.77 2.64 -21.72
CA MET A 26 -35.71 1.59 -21.29
C MET A 26 -37.14 1.78 -21.82
N LYS A 27 -37.59 3.02 -22.06
CA LYS A 27 -38.89 3.29 -22.70
C LYS A 27 -38.99 2.74 -24.13
N ARG A 28 -37.87 2.50 -24.82
CA ARG A 28 -37.83 1.96 -26.18
C ARG A 28 -37.84 0.44 -26.26
N ILE A 29 -37.77 -0.26 -25.12
CA ILE A 29 -37.75 -1.73 -25.06
C ILE A 29 -39.17 -2.24 -24.77
N SER A 30 -39.65 -3.19 -25.57
CA SER A 30 -40.95 -3.85 -25.44
C SER A 30 -40.95 -4.88 -24.30
N LEU A 31 -40.98 -4.41 -23.05
CA LEU A 31 -41.12 -5.25 -21.85
C LEU A 31 -42.50 -5.01 -21.18
N SER A 32 -43.00 -6.04 -20.49
CA SER A 32 -44.23 -5.93 -19.67
C SER A 32 -44.06 -4.89 -18.56
N SER A 33 -45.16 -4.27 -18.10
CA SER A 33 -45.12 -3.21 -17.08
C SER A 33 -44.38 -3.63 -15.81
N ASN A 34 -44.54 -4.89 -15.40
CA ASN A 34 -43.88 -5.43 -14.20
C ASN A 34 -42.37 -5.58 -14.38
N LEU A 35 -41.89 -6.03 -15.54
CA LEU A 35 -40.45 -6.10 -15.81
C LEU A 35 -39.82 -4.71 -15.94
N LYS A 36 -40.55 -3.70 -16.45
CA LYS A 36 -40.06 -2.31 -16.49
C LYS A 36 -39.89 -1.73 -15.09
N THR A 37 -40.82 -2.03 -14.18
CA THR A 37 -40.73 -1.59 -12.78
C THR A 37 -39.58 -2.29 -12.06
N ILE A 38 -39.41 -3.61 -12.25
CA ILE A 38 -38.30 -4.37 -11.65
C ILE A 38 -36.95 -3.87 -12.19
N ALA A 39 -36.81 -3.70 -13.51
CA ALA A 39 -35.60 -3.17 -14.11
C ALA A 39 -35.30 -1.72 -13.67
N ALA A 40 -36.33 -0.88 -13.52
CA ALA A 40 -36.16 0.48 -13.00
C ALA A 40 -35.74 0.48 -11.52
N VAL A 41 -36.26 -0.42 -10.70
CA VAL A 41 -35.84 -0.60 -9.29
C VAL A 41 -34.42 -1.12 -9.23
N ILE A 42 -34.03 -2.10 -10.06
CA ILE A 42 -32.65 -2.61 -10.14
C ILE A 42 -31.70 -1.50 -10.56
N VAL A 43 -32.02 -0.73 -11.60
CA VAL A 43 -31.19 0.40 -12.05
C VAL A 43 -31.14 1.52 -11.01
N PHE A 44 -32.25 1.79 -10.33
CA PHE A 44 -32.30 2.81 -9.28
C PHE A 44 -31.50 2.37 -8.05
N CYS A 45 -31.59 1.11 -7.64
CA CYS A 45 -30.79 0.51 -6.58
C CYS A 45 -29.31 0.46 -6.98
N SER A 46 -28.96 0.06 -8.20
CA SER A 46 -27.57 0.03 -8.66
C SER A 46 -26.97 1.44 -8.74
N VAL A 47 -27.77 2.44 -9.13
CA VAL A 47 -27.33 3.85 -9.11
C VAL A 47 -27.18 4.36 -7.68
N LEU A 48 -28.09 4.02 -6.75
CA LEU A 48 -27.95 4.40 -5.34
C LEU A 48 -26.76 3.72 -4.66
N PHE A 49 -26.49 2.44 -4.96
CA PHE A 49 -25.32 1.72 -4.47
C PHE A 49 -24.01 2.25 -5.09
N SER A 50 -23.99 2.62 -6.38
CA SER A 50 -22.87 3.34 -7.00
C SER A 50 -22.73 4.80 -6.53
N CYS A 51 -23.73 5.39 -5.86
CA CYS A 51 -23.69 6.80 -5.45
C CYS A 51 -23.19 7.02 -4.01
N SER A 52 -22.91 5.97 -3.24
CA SER A 52 -22.48 6.11 -1.83
C SER A 52 -21.02 5.79 -1.56
N GLN A 53 -20.26 5.31 -2.55
CA GLN A 53 -18.83 5.11 -2.39
C GLN A 53 -18.05 6.18 -3.12
N GLU A 54 -17.20 6.88 -2.36
CA GLU A 54 -16.30 7.87 -2.90
C GLU A 54 -15.25 7.14 -3.77
N LYS A 55 -15.02 7.68 -4.97
CA LYS A 55 -14.05 7.10 -5.89
C LYS A 55 -12.65 7.40 -5.34
N LYS A 56 -11.81 6.37 -5.17
CA LYS A 56 -10.41 6.49 -4.76
C LYS A 56 -9.68 7.41 -5.74
N ASP A 57 -9.00 8.40 -5.19
CA ASP A 57 -8.27 9.41 -5.95
C ASP A 57 -6.80 9.00 -6.03
N LEU A 58 -6.44 8.34 -7.14
CA LEU A 58 -5.08 7.86 -7.39
C LEU A 58 -4.25 9.00 -8.00
N LYS A 59 -3.11 9.29 -7.38
CA LYS A 59 -2.20 10.39 -7.72
C LYS A 59 -0.79 9.87 -7.91
N VAL A 60 -0.11 10.35 -8.95
CA VAL A 60 1.34 10.19 -9.06
C VAL A 60 1.99 11.28 -8.22
N ILE A 61 2.89 10.89 -7.33
CA ILE A 61 3.75 11.80 -6.59
C ILE A 61 5.20 11.60 -7.01
N THR A 62 6.00 12.64 -6.80
CA THR A 62 7.45 12.60 -6.96
C THR A 62 8.10 12.68 -5.60
N VAL A 63 9.21 11.97 -5.42
CA VAL A 63 9.91 11.87 -4.14
C VAL A 63 11.41 12.07 -4.37
N SER A 64 12.02 12.97 -3.62
CA SER A 64 13.47 13.19 -3.62
C SER A 64 14.05 12.91 -2.23
N GLY A 65 15.36 12.68 -2.16
CA GLY A 65 16.07 12.44 -0.91
C GLY A 65 15.99 11.01 -0.37
N CYS A 66 15.52 10.07 -1.20
CA CYS A 66 15.60 8.63 -0.97
C CYS A 66 16.21 7.94 -2.19
N VAL A 67 16.74 6.73 -2.02
CA VAL A 67 17.20 5.86 -3.12
C VAL A 67 16.20 4.75 -3.45
N PHE A 68 15.26 4.50 -2.53
CA PHE A 68 14.13 3.61 -2.74
C PHE A 68 12.89 4.17 -2.06
N ILE A 69 11.75 4.08 -2.73
CA ILE A 69 10.44 4.44 -2.20
C ILE A 69 9.39 3.43 -2.66
N ASP A 70 8.61 2.90 -1.73
CA ASP A 70 7.50 2.00 -2.02
C ASP A 70 6.19 2.50 -1.41
N ASN A 71 5.07 2.15 -2.05
CA ASN A 71 3.76 2.16 -1.41
C ASN A 71 3.51 0.78 -0.79
N VAL A 72 3.89 0.61 0.47
CA VAL A 72 3.78 -0.66 1.20
C VAL A 72 2.33 -1.12 1.32
N SER A 73 1.37 -0.19 1.33
CA SER A 73 -0.04 -0.58 1.27
C SER A 73 -0.37 -1.32 -0.04
N MET A 74 0.33 -1.05 -1.13
CA MET A 74 0.09 -1.67 -2.44
C MET A 74 0.98 -2.88 -2.73
N HIS A 75 2.25 -2.84 -2.32
CA HIS A 75 3.25 -3.85 -2.71
C HIS A 75 3.98 -4.52 -1.54
N ASN A 76 3.70 -4.13 -0.29
CA ASN A 76 4.34 -4.70 0.89
C ASN A 76 5.88 -4.74 0.81
N ALA A 77 6.51 -3.64 0.36
CA ALA A 77 7.96 -3.51 0.16
C ALA A 77 8.57 -4.44 -0.91
N LYS A 78 7.76 -5.17 -1.68
CA LYS A 78 8.24 -6.09 -2.72
C LYS A 78 8.67 -5.42 -4.01
N PHE A 79 8.06 -4.29 -4.35
CA PHE A 79 8.39 -3.57 -5.58
C PHE A 79 8.16 -2.06 -5.40
N GLY A 80 9.25 -1.30 -5.30
CA GLY A 80 9.23 0.16 -5.21
C GLY A 80 9.91 0.81 -6.41
N SER A 81 9.98 2.14 -6.38
CA SER A 81 10.71 2.93 -7.36
C SER A 81 12.08 3.32 -6.82
N LEU A 82 13.09 3.16 -7.66
CA LEU A 82 14.49 3.40 -7.36
C LEU A 82 14.91 4.79 -7.86
N SER A 83 15.90 5.37 -7.20
CA SER A 83 16.55 6.60 -7.65
C SER A 83 18.01 6.61 -7.26
N ASP A 84 18.85 7.14 -8.16
CA ASP A 84 20.21 7.51 -7.79
C ASP A 84 20.20 8.63 -6.74
N SER A 85 21.27 8.72 -5.96
CA SER A 85 21.44 9.75 -4.92
C SER A 85 21.24 11.17 -5.51
N GLY A 86 20.21 11.87 -5.03
CA GLY A 86 19.86 13.22 -5.46
C GLY A 86 18.93 13.31 -6.69
N GLU A 87 18.57 12.20 -7.30
CA GLU A 87 17.53 12.15 -8.34
C GLU A 87 16.13 12.02 -7.71
N THR A 88 15.10 12.25 -8.53
CA THR A 88 13.70 12.16 -8.10
C THR A 88 13.10 10.84 -8.55
N SER A 89 12.54 10.08 -7.60
CA SER A 89 11.70 8.91 -7.83
C SER A 89 10.23 9.31 -7.93
N ALA A 90 9.34 8.37 -8.26
CA ALA A 90 7.91 8.61 -8.37
C ALA A 90 7.10 7.35 -8.15
N LEU A 91 5.91 7.47 -7.55
CA LEU A 91 5.02 6.35 -7.26
C LEU A 91 3.55 6.79 -7.31
N LEU A 92 2.67 5.81 -7.43
CA LEU A 92 1.22 6.00 -7.34
C LEU A 92 0.75 5.86 -5.89
N VAL A 93 -0.05 6.81 -5.42
CA VAL A 93 -0.55 6.85 -4.04
C VAL A 93 -2.01 7.31 -3.98
N SER A 94 -2.59 7.14 -2.80
CA SER A 94 -3.87 7.69 -2.37
C SER A 94 -3.80 8.10 -0.89
N GLU A 95 -4.73 8.96 -0.46
CA GLU A 95 -4.84 9.40 0.93
C GLU A 95 -4.84 8.21 1.90
N GLY A 96 -3.94 8.24 2.88
CA GLY A 96 -3.83 7.21 3.91
C GLY A 96 -2.99 5.99 3.53
N ASP A 97 -2.43 5.94 2.32
CA ASP A 97 -1.46 4.89 1.97
C ASP A 97 -0.19 5.03 2.82
N LEU A 98 0.32 3.89 3.27
CA LEU A 98 1.60 3.78 3.97
C LEU A 98 2.74 3.62 2.94
N LEU A 99 3.70 4.54 2.98
CA LEU A 99 4.90 4.52 2.15
C LEU A 99 6.11 4.09 2.98
N LEU A 100 7.10 3.53 2.31
CA LEU A 100 8.40 3.17 2.86
C LEU A 100 9.51 3.81 2.05
N ALA A 101 10.24 4.71 2.68
CA ALA A 101 11.39 5.38 2.08
C ALA A 101 12.69 4.82 2.65
N PHE A 102 13.71 4.68 1.82
CA PHE A 102 15.06 4.34 2.22
C PHE A 102 16.05 5.39 1.72
N GLY A 103 16.78 6.03 2.63
CA GLY A 103 17.69 7.13 2.35
C GLY A 103 19.18 6.79 2.52
N GLU A 104 20.02 7.54 1.82
CA GLU A 104 21.49 7.54 1.99
C GLU A 104 21.95 8.71 2.89
N PRO A 105 23.12 8.63 3.55
CA PRO A 105 24.11 7.54 3.49
C PRO A 105 23.90 6.41 4.51
N ASP A 106 23.04 6.60 5.50
CA ASP A 106 22.97 5.68 6.66
C ASP A 106 21.91 4.58 6.53
N GLY A 107 21.24 4.47 5.38
CA GLY A 107 20.28 3.40 5.12
C GLY A 107 19.03 3.48 5.99
N PHE A 108 18.62 4.68 6.37
CA PHE A 108 17.45 4.88 7.21
C PHE A 108 16.18 4.45 6.48
N ILE A 109 15.41 3.58 7.12
CA ILE A 109 14.08 3.15 6.68
C ILE A 109 13.03 4.01 7.39
N GLY A 110 12.23 4.75 6.63
CA GLY A 110 11.20 5.63 7.15
C GLY A 110 9.82 5.28 6.60
N TYR A 111 8.89 4.94 7.49
CA TYR A 111 7.48 4.87 7.14
C TYR A 111 6.85 6.27 7.09
N ILE A 112 6.03 6.50 6.07
CA ILE A 112 5.32 7.77 5.85
C ILE A 112 3.86 7.47 5.56
N MET A 113 2.95 8.00 6.37
CA MET A 113 1.52 7.93 6.07
C MET A 113 1.16 9.07 5.12
N TYR A 114 0.94 8.79 3.84
CA TYR A 114 0.70 9.83 2.84
C TYR A 114 -0.59 10.59 3.13
N ARG A 115 -0.47 11.93 3.20
CA ARG A 115 -1.58 12.86 3.28
C ARG A 115 -1.53 13.80 2.08
N GLU A 116 -2.69 14.08 1.48
CA GLU A 116 -2.82 14.99 0.34
C GLU A 116 -2.26 16.39 0.62
N GLU A 117 -2.25 16.82 1.89
CA GLU A 117 -1.69 18.10 2.32
C GLU A 117 -0.18 18.20 2.17
N PHE A 118 0.53 17.06 2.07
CA PHE A 118 1.96 17.04 1.75
C PHE A 118 2.22 17.44 0.29
N GLY A 119 1.20 17.33 -0.57
CA GLY A 119 1.27 17.70 -1.98
C GLY A 119 1.70 16.54 -2.89
N LEU A 120 2.12 16.90 -4.11
CA LEU A 120 2.53 15.95 -5.15
C LEU A 120 4.06 15.80 -5.28
N HIS A 121 4.80 16.56 -4.48
CA HIS A 121 6.26 16.46 -4.39
C HIS A 121 6.62 16.34 -2.91
N LEU A 122 7.31 15.27 -2.57
CA LEU A 122 7.83 15.00 -1.23
C LEU A 122 9.35 15.09 -1.29
N GLU A 123 9.91 16.10 -0.64
CA GLU A 123 11.34 16.14 -0.35
C GLU A 123 11.57 15.50 1.02
N ILE A 124 12.14 14.30 1.01
CA ILE A 124 12.50 13.58 2.23
C ILE A 124 13.90 14.02 2.64
N THR A 125 14.07 14.42 3.89
CA THR A 125 15.39 14.72 4.44
C THR A 125 15.57 14.00 5.75
N ILE A 126 16.65 13.23 5.84
CA ILE A 126 17.13 12.66 7.09
C ILE A 126 18.30 13.52 7.54
N ASP A 127 18.19 14.11 8.72
CA ASP A 127 19.18 15.07 9.20
C ASP A 127 20.49 14.36 9.57
N SER A 128 21.51 14.46 8.71
CA SER A 128 22.83 13.89 8.95
C SER A 128 23.58 14.51 10.14
N THR A 129 23.13 15.68 10.62
CA THR A 129 23.70 16.36 11.80
C THR A 129 22.99 15.99 13.09
N ALA A 130 21.94 15.17 12.96
CA ALA A 130 20.92 15.01 13.96
C ALA A 130 20.17 13.68 13.71
N PRO A 131 20.90 12.54 13.76
CA PRO A 131 20.38 11.23 13.39
C PRO A 131 19.04 10.96 14.08
N GLY A 132 18.12 10.41 13.31
CA GLY A 132 16.79 10.03 13.78
C GLY A 132 15.69 11.10 13.68
N ILE A 133 15.89 12.19 12.93
CA ILE A 133 14.78 13.07 12.52
C ILE A 133 14.51 12.93 11.02
N LEU A 134 13.29 12.52 10.67
CA LEU A 134 12.80 12.55 9.29
C LEU A 134 11.95 13.79 9.05
N ARG A 135 12.28 14.50 7.98
CA ARG A 135 11.53 15.65 7.48
C ARG A 135 10.88 15.37 6.15
N ILE A 136 9.70 15.94 5.95
CA ILE A 136 9.02 16.01 4.66
C ILE A 136 8.80 17.48 4.34
N ASN A 137 9.33 17.95 3.21
CA ASN A 137 9.21 19.34 2.77
C ASN A 137 9.61 20.33 3.89
N ASP A 138 10.80 20.13 4.46
CA ASP A 138 11.42 20.87 5.58
C ASP A 138 10.70 20.78 6.95
N LYS A 139 9.57 20.08 7.07
CA LYS A 139 8.85 19.93 8.34
C LYS A 139 9.21 18.62 9.01
N ILE A 140 9.35 18.64 10.34
CA ILE A 140 9.54 17.41 11.13
C ILE A 140 8.29 16.55 10.96
N HIS A 141 8.48 15.29 10.59
CA HIS A 141 7.41 14.32 10.38
C HIS A 141 7.54 13.13 11.34
N SER A 142 8.73 12.50 11.39
CA SER A 142 8.99 11.36 12.28
C SER A 142 10.25 11.54 13.12
N LEU A 143 10.25 10.85 14.26
CA LEU A 143 11.43 10.62 15.07
C LEU A 143 11.78 9.13 15.06
N TYR A 144 13.06 8.82 15.21
CA TYR A 144 13.60 7.47 15.29
C TYR A 144 14.44 7.37 16.55
N LEU A 145 13.87 6.71 17.55
CA LEU A 145 14.50 6.49 18.82
C LEU A 145 15.22 5.13 18.80
N ASP A 146 16.54 5.18 18.89
CA ASP A 146 17.39 4.01 19.07
C ASP A 146 18.35 4.17 20.25
N ASN A 147 19.25 3.19 20.40
CA ASN A 147 20.25 3.20 21.47
C ASN A 147 21.35 4.26 21.29
N ASP A 148 21.38 5.02 20.19
CA ASP A 148 22.39 6.05 19.97
C ASP A 148 21.94 7.35 20.67
N THR A 149 22.55 7.61 21.83
CA THR A 149 22.03 8.45 22.93
C THR A 149 21.81 9.95 22.63
N GLU A 150 22.03 10.42 21.41
CA GLU A 150 21.92 11.86 21.08
C GLU A 150 20.48 12.34 20.84
N LEU A 151 19.54 11.48 20.43
CA LEU A 151 18.16 11.93 20.16
C LEU A 151 17.35 12.15 21.44
N SER A 152 17.51 11.31 22.46
CA SER A 152 16.83 11.42 23.75
C SER A 152 17.11 12.77 24.42
N GLU A 153 18.36 13.26 24.37
CA GLU A 153 18.73 14.59 24.86
C GLU A 153 18.04 15.71 24.07
N ARG A 154 17.98 15.59 22.75
CA ARG A 154 17.38 16.59 21.85
C ARG A 154 15.86 16.68 22.01
N ILE A 155 15.18 15.55 22.24
CA ILE A 155 13.76 15.53 22.56
C ILE A 155 13.50 16.35 23.84
N GLY A 156 14.42 16.30 24.81
CA GLY A 156 14.40 17.16 26.00
C GLY A 156 14.44 18.66 25.70
N GLU A 157 14.98 19.07 24.55
CA GLU A 157 15.05 20.45 24.09
C GLU A 157 13.90 20.86 23.16
N MET A 158 13.18 19.88 22.58
CA MET A 158 12.03 20.15 21.72
C MET A 158 10.86 20.72 22.54
N ASN A 159 10.13 21.65 21.95
CA ASN A 159 8.90 22.16 22.58
C ASN A 159 7.71 21.22 22.31
N SER A 160 6.68 21.35 23.13
CA SER A 160 5.47 20.52 23.02
C SER A 160 4.71 20.70 21.70
N GLU A 161 4.82 21.85 21.03
CA GLU A 161 4.13 22.09 19.75
C GLU A 161 4.79 21.27 18.62
N ASP A 162 6.12 21.16 18.62
CA ASP A 162 6.85 20.35 17.65
C ASP A 162 6.60 18.85 17.85
N LEU A 163 6.50 18.39 19.11
CA LEU A 163 6.17 16.99 19.41
C LEU A 163 4.71 16.65 19.08
N ALA A 164 3.79 17.60 19.24
CA ALA A 164 2.36 17.42 18.98
C ALA A 164 1.99 17.26 17.50
N VAL A 165 2.89 17.61 16.57
CA VAL A 165 2.65 17.52 15.12
C VAL A 165 3.33 16.32 14.45
N LEU A 166 4.05 15.50 15.21
CA LEU A 166 4.68 14.28 14.71
C LEU A 166 3.62 13.25 14.28
N ASP A 167 3.85 12.61 13.14
CA ASP A 167 2.96 11.58 12.60
C ASP A 167 3.36 10.17 13.07
N LEU A 168 4.67 9.91 13.21
CA LEU A 168 5.19 8.60 13.53
C LEU A 168 6.42 8.67 14.45
N LEU A 169 6.48 7.76 15.41
CA LEU A 169 7.66 7.45 16.20
C LEU A 169 8.13 6.04 15.86
N TYR A 170 9.35 5.93 15.35
CA TYR A 170 10.04 4.66 15.20
C TYR A 170 10.85 4.38 16.46
N VAL A 171 10.77 3.15 16.96
CA VAL A 171 11.46 2.71 18.18
C VAL A 171 12.15 1.39 17.91
N SER A 172 13.48 1.37 18.10
CA SER A 172 14.32 0.16 17.96
C SER A 172 15.40 0.15 19.02
N ASP A 173 15.85 -1.03 19.44
CA ASP A 173 17.02 -1.19 20.33
C ASP A 173 17.01 -0.33 21.62
N VAL A 174 15.84 0.10 22.10
CA VAL A 174 15.74 0.96 23.29
C VAL A 174 16.17 0.18 24.54
N THR A 175 17.09 0.75 25.32
CA THR A 175 17.62 0.08 26.52
C THR A 175 17.86 0.97 27.73
N GLY A 176 17.77 2.31 27.60
CA GLY A 176 18.17 3.27 28.65
C GLY A 176 17.04 4.01 29.38
N GLU A 177 17.34 4.58 30.56
CA GLU A 177 16.42 5.45 31.30
C GLU A 177 16.09 6.75 30.54
N ASP A 178 17.04 7.29 29.78
CA ASP A 178 16.87 8.52 29.00
C ASP A 178 15.88 8.32 27.84
N ASP A 179 15.89 7.15 27.19
CA ASP A 179 14.95 6.79 26.13
C ASP A 179 13.52 6.70 26.67
N ILE A 180 13.35 6.09 27.85
CA ILE A 180 12.06 6.05 28.55
C ILE A 180 11.59 7.45 28.92
N ALA A 181 12.48 8.33 29.37
CA ALA A 181 12.13 9.72 29.66
C ALA A 181 11.65 10.45 28.39
N ALA A 182 12.35 10.26 27.27
CA ALA A 182 11.97 10.82 25.97
C ALA A 182 10.60 10.28 25.49
N LEU A 183 10.38 8.97 25.61
CA LEU A 183 9.09 8.33 25.31
C LEU A 183 7.94 8.92 26.12
N ASN A 184 8.14 9.13 27.43
CA ASN A 184 7.13 9.77 28.29
C ASN A 184 6.85 11.21 27.84
N MET A 185 7.87 12.00 27.49
CA MET A 185 7.68 13.36 26.98
C MET A 185 6.86 13.37 25.68
N ILE A 186 7.13 12.44 24.76
CA ILE A 186 6.35 12.31 23.52
C ILE A 186 4.92 11.87 23.84
N ALA A 187 4.72 10.88 24.72
CA ALA A 187 3.39 10.40 25.11
C ALA A 187 2.53 11.49 25.77
N GLU A 188 3.14 12.38 26.57
CA GLU A 188 2.44 13.52 27.17
C GLU A 188 2.01 14.56 26.13
N ALA A 189 2.85 14.81 25.12
CA ALA A 189 2.57 15.82 24.09
C ALA A 189 1.67 15.29 22.96
N ASN A 190 1.83 14.02 22.58
CA ASN A 190 1.19 13.39 21.43
C ASN A 190 0.92 11.89 21.70
N PRO A 191 -0.05 11.56 22.57
CA PRO A 191 -0.38 10.16 22.85
C PRO A 191 -0.95 9.44 21.62
N GLY A 192 -1.44 10.16 20.61
CA GLY A 192 -2.04 9.59 19.40
C GLY A 192 -1.07 9.30 18.26
N ILE A 193 0.23 9.57 18.44
CA ILE A 193 1.28 9.35 17.44
C ILE A 193 1.25 7.91 16.91
N GLY A 194 1.56 7.71 15.62
CA GLY A 194 1.79 6.37 15.11
C GLY A 194 3.04 5.75 15.72
N LEU A 195 3.05 4.43 15.90
CA LEU A 195 4.20 3.69 16.41
C LEU A 195 4.70 2.69 15.39
N SER A 196 6.02 2.65 15.20
CA SER A 196 6.73 1.58 14.51
C SER A 196 7.72 0.96 15.49
N LEU A 197 7.52 -0.31 15.82
CA LEU A 197 8.36 -1.05 16.76
C LEU A 197 9.09 -2.16 16.01
N GLU A 198 10.41 -2.21 16.15
CA GLU A 198 11.27 -3.22 15.53
C GLU A 198 12.47 -3.52 16.45
N ASN A 199 13.04 -4.73 16.39
CA ASN A 199 14.29 -5.08 17.08
C ASN A 199 14.32 -4.74 18.59
N ILE A 200 13.20 -4.92 19.30
CA ILE A 200 13.13 -4.72 20.77
C ILE A 200 13.19 -6.08 21.47
N ASP A 201 14.32 -6.41 22.09
CA ASP A 201 14.55 -7.70 22.76
C ASP A 201 13.64 -7.96 23.98
N SER A 202 13.15 -6.91 24.64
CA SER A 202 12.38 -7.01 25.89
C SER A 202 10.89 -6.83 25.62
N LEU A 203 10.11 -7.91 25.68
CA LEU A 203 8.65 -7.81 25.58
C LEU A 203 8.02 -6.96 26.70
N GLU A 204 8.61 -6.94 27.91
CA GLU A 204 8.14 -6.04 28.97
C GLU A 204 8.23 -4.58 28.53
N LEU A 205 9.33 -4.23 27.85
CA LEU A 205 9.53 -2.88 27.33
C LEU A 205 8.57 -2.58 26.17
N VAL A 206 8.34 -3.53 25.26
CA VAL A 206 7.35 -3.39 24.19
C VAL A 206 5.98 -3.05 24.76
N TYR A 207 5.51 -3.80 25.77
CA TYR A 207 4.21 -3.54 26.38
C TYR A 207 4.18 -2.28 27.24
N GLU A 208 5.29 -1.93 27.90
CA GLU A 208 5.44 -0.65 28.59
C GLU A 208 5.25 0.51 27.60
N ILE A 209 5.96 0.49 26.47
CA ILE A 209 5.84 1.49 25.40
C ILE A 209 4.40 1.54 24.88
N LEU A 210 3.83 0.40 24.46
CA LEU A 210 2.46 0.37 23.91
C LEU A 210 1.42 0.90 24.92
N SER A 211 1.63 0.69 26.21
CA SER A 211 0.73 1.19 27.27
C SER A 211 0.76 2.71 27.45
N MET A 212 1.85 3.38 27.02
CA MET A 212 2.00 4.84 27.11
C MET A 212 1.18 5.60 26.06
N PHE A 213 0.83 4.94 24.94
CA PHE A 213 0.24 5.59 23.76
C PHE A 213 -1.17 5.08 23.44
N HIS A 214 -1.89 5.87 22.63
CA HIS A 214 -3.17 5.56 22.00
C HIS A 214 -3.07 5.74 20.47
N PRO A 215 -2.21 4.97 19.80
CA PRO A 215 -1.76 5.26 18.43
C PRO A 215 -2.89 5.21 17.40
N THR A 216 -2.74 5.98 16.32
CA THR A 216 -3.58 5.85 15.11
C THR A 216 -3.02 4.86 14.09
N CYS A 217 -1.73 4.56 14.17
CA CYS A 217 -1.01 3.64 13.31
C CYS A 217 -0.10 2.76 14.16
N LEU A 218 -0.08 1.45 13.90
CA LEU A 218 0.80 0.51 14.57
C LEU A 218 1.48 -0.39 13.54
N ILE A 219 2.81 -0.35 13.52
CA ILE A 219 3.68 -1.15 12.67
C ILE A 219 4.55 -1.99 13.59
N ILE A 220 4.48 -3.32 13.47
CA ILE A 220 5.26 -4.25 14.28
C ILE A 220 5.94 -5.23 13.35
N MET A 221 7.27 -5.20 13.36
CA MET A 221 8.16 -6.02 12.55
C MET A 221 9.19 -6.68 13.46
N ASP A 222 9.58 -7.92 13.16
CA ASP A 222 10.65 -8.64 13.86
C ASP A 222 10.50 -8.71 15.40
N ILE A 223 9.25 -8.66 15.90
CA ILE A 223 8.89 -8.79 17.31
C ILE A 223 7.87 -9.92 17.44
N ASP A 224 8.09 -10.83 18.38
CA ASP A 224 7.22 -11.98 18.70
C ASP A 224 6.27 -11.59 19.84
N LEU A 225 5.14 -10.97 19.51
CA LEU A 225 4.13 -10.59 20.50
C LEU A 225 3.45 -11.82 21.11
N ASP A 226 3.05 -11.69 22.37
CA ASP A 226 2.27 -12.69 23.08
C ASP A 226 0.85 -12.20 23.41
N SER A 227 0.05 -13.04 24.09
CA SER A 227 -1.35 -12.74 24.39
C SER A 227 -1.59 -11.48 25.24
N ARG A 228 -0.55 -10.86 25.82
CA ARG A 228 -0.70 -9.62 26.60
C ARG A 228 -1.12 -8.43 25.74
N ILE A 229 -0.91 -8.50 24.42
CA ILE A 229 -1.40 -7.46 23.50
C ILE A 229 -2.91 -7.21 23.65
N SER A 230 -3.68 -8.24 24.01
CA SER A 230 -5.13 -8.16 24.20
C SER A 230 -5.53 -7.38 25.46
N ASP A 231 -4.62 -7.20 26.42
CA ASP A 231 -4.84 -6.33 27.59
C ASP A 231 -4.79 -4.84 27.22
N LEU A 232 -4.24 -4.51 26.05
CA LEU A 232 -4.08 -3.13 25.55
C LEU A 232 -5.19 -2.70 24.58
N THR A 233 -6.31 -3.43 24.51
CA THR A 233 -7.46 -3.08 23.65
C THR A 233 -7.98 -1.64 23.86
N ALA A 234 -7.91 -1.11 25.08
CA ALA A 234 -8.27 0.28 25.38
C ALA A 234 -7.28 1.30 24.78
N ASN A 235 -6.00 0.96 24.69
CA ASN A 235 -4.99 1.80 24.05
C ASN A 235 -5.24 1.88 22.52
N PHE A 236 -5.80 0.82 21.94
CA PHE A 236 -5.97 0.68 20.50
C PHE A 236 -7.31 1.19 19.94
N GLU A 237 -8.11 1.93 20.73
CA GLU A 237 -9.42 2.44 20.29
C GLU A 237 -9.36 3.41 19.08
N ASN A 238 -8.18 3.97 18.82
CA ASN A 238 -7.93 4.94 17.75
C ASN A 238 -7.18 4.37 16.56
N LEU A 239 -6.78 3.10 16.57
CA LEU A 239 -6.04 2.49 15.47
C LEU A 239 -6.85 2.50 14.18
N GLU A 240 -6.29 3.12 13.14
CA GLU A 240 -6.83 3.18 11.80
C GLU A 240 -6.03 2.32 10.82
N LEU A 241 -4.71 2.18 11.04
CA LEU A 241 -3.81 1.35 10.25
C LEU A 241 -3.02 0.40 11.15
N VAL A 242 -2.93 -0.87 10.74
CA VAL A 242 -2.07 -1.86 11.36
C VAL A 242 -1.25 -2.60 10.30
N LEU A 243 0.06 -2.71 10.51
CA LEU A 243 0.96 -3.58 9.76
C LEU A 243 1.58 -4.59 10.74
N LEU A 244 1.41 -5.88 10.45
CA LEU A 244 2.02 -6.98 11.20
C LEU A 244 2.90 -7.86 10.31
N GLY A 245 4.11 -8.16 10.79
CA GLY A 245 4.94 -9.26 10.29
C GLY A 245 4.38 -10.65 10.67
N GLU A 246 4.97 -11.69 10.07
CA GLU A 246 4.55 -13.10 10.20
C GLU A 246 4.50 -13.57 11.66
N GLU A 247 5.42 -13.07 12.49
CA GLU A 247 5.64 -13.46 13.87
C GLU A 247 4.43 -13.16 14.76
N ASN A 248 3.62 -12.17 14.38
CA ASN A 248 2.56 -11.61 15.23
C ASN A 248 1.18 -12.22 14.99
N LEU A 249 1.08 -13.16 14.03
CA LEU A 249 -0.20 -13.63 13.54
C LEU A 249 -0.87 -14.67 14.43
N GLU A 250 -0.13 -15.32 15.33
CA GLU A 250 -0.70 -16.21 16.34
C GLU A 250 -1.54 -15.45 17.38
N VAL A 251 -1.25 -14.16 17.59
CA VAL A 251 -1.94 -13.30 18.56
C VAL A 251 -2.85 -12.27 17.91
N GLY A 252 -3.23 -12.46 16.65
CA GLY A 252 -4.03 -11.50 15.87
C GLY A 252 -5.49 -11.31 16.32
N ASP A 253 -5.93 -11.86 17.45
CA ASP A 253 -7.31 -11.75 17.91
C ASP A 253 -7.68 -10.34 18.39
N PHE A 254 -6.72 -9.55 18.87
CA PHE A 254 -6.94 -8.14 19.23
C PHE A 254 -7.45 -7.29 18.05
N LEU A 255 -7.09 -7.64 16.81
CA LEU A 255 -7.53 -6.96 15.59
C LEU A 255 -9.06 -6.98 15.44
N ASN A 256 -9.71 -8.00 16.01
CA ASN A 256 -11.16 -8.20 15.92
C ASN A 256 -11.97 -7.15 16.67
N GLU A 257 -11.34 -6.43 17.59
CA GLU A 257 -12.00 -5.50 18.50
C GLU A 257 -11.69 -4.03 18.16
N LEU A 258 -10.94 -3.78 17.08
CA LEU A 258 -10.51 -2.43 16.69
C LEU A 258 -11.63 -1.67 15.96
N PRO A 259 -12.27 -0.66 16.59
CA PRO A 259 -13.49 -0.07 16.06
C PRO A 259 -13.26 0.91 14.90
N LYS A 260 -12.03 1.38 14.72
CA LYS A 260 -11.64 2.38 13.71
C LYS A 260 -10.70 1.84 12.64
N LEU A 261 -10.37 0.55 12.65
CA LEU A 261 -9.45 -0.04 11.70
C LEU A 261 -10.00 0.10 10.26
N LYS A 262 -9.20 0.74 9.40
CA LYS A 262 -9.49 1.00 7.97
C LYS A 262 -8.50 0.30 7.05
N SER A 263 -7.23 0.20 7.46
CA SER A 263 -6.18 -0.44 6.67
C SER A 263 -5.48 -1.53 7.50
N LEU A 264 -5.33 -2.71 6.91
CA LEU A 264 -4.65 -3.83 7.52
C LEU A 264 -3.65 -4.44 6.52
N ILE A 265 -2.41 -4.56 6.93
CA ILE A 265 -1.32 -5.16 6.14
C ILE A 265 -0.78 -6.35 6.93
N LEU A 266 -0.81 -7.54 6.33
CA LEU A 266 -0.37 -8.80 6.92
C LEU A 266 0.69 -9.44 6.02
N GLY A 267 1.87 -9.71 6.56
CA GLY A 267 2.88 -10.57 5.92
C GLY A 267 2.88 -11.96 6.53
N GLY A 268 3.00 -13.01 5.71
CA GLY A 268 3.14 -14.39 6.21
C GLY A 268 1.84 -15.04 6.72
N TRP A 269 0.66 -14.50 6.38
CA TRP A 269 -0.58 -14.99 6.97
C TRP A 269 -1.03 -16.33 6.41
N ASP A 270 -1.11 -17.34 7.28
CA ASP A 270 -1.69 -18.64 6.96
C ASP A 270 -3.09 -18.80 7.60
N PRO A 271 -4.18 -18.82 6.81
CA PRO A 271 -5.53 -19.05 7.34
C PRO A 271 -5.74 -20.44 7.97
N GLY A 272 -4.92 -21.43 7.60
CA GLY A 272 -4.96 -22.80 8.12
C GLY A 272 -4.31 -22.94 9.50
N GLU A 273 -3.29 -22.12 9.78
CA GLU A 273 -2.58 -22.11 11.07
C GLU A 273 -3.08 -20.99 12.01
N SER A 274 -3.40 -19.81 11.47
CA SER A 274 -3.91 -18.64 12.21
C SER A 274 -5.43 -18.46 12.01
N ASN A 275 -6.21 -18.95 12.97
CA ASN A 275 -7.67 -18.77 13.00
C ASN A 275 -8.14 -17.61 13.90
N HIS A 276 -7.20 -16.78 14.37
CA HIS A 276 -7.45 -15.72 15.33
C HIS A 276 -8.07 -14.48 14.69
N ILE A 277 -7.77 -14.22 13.42
CA ILE A 277 -8.25 -13.06 12.66
C ILE A 277 -9.65 -13.34 12.07
N GLN A 278 -10.64 -12.54 12.45
CA GLN A 278 -12.04 -12.66 12.01
C GLN A 278 -12.44 -11.40 11.23
N PHE A 279 -12.12 -11.39 9.93
CA PHE A 279 -12.39 -10.25 9.02
C PHE A 279 -13.85 -9.75 9.04
N GLU A 280 -14.81 -10.64 9.27
CA GLU A 280 -16.24 -10.29 9.40
C GLU A 280 -16.56 -9.30 10.53
N LYS A 281 -15.70 -9.18 11.54
CA LYS A 281 -15.81 -8.17 12.60
C LYS A 281 -15.28 -6.80 12.19
N MET A 282 -14.42 -6.74 11.17
CA MET A 282 -13.77 -5.53 10.68
C MET A 282 -14.67 -4.77 9.68
N SER A 283 -15.88 -4.42 10.10
CA SER A 283 -16.89 -3.77 9.23
C SER A 283 -16.47 -2.38 8.71
N GLY A 284 -15.41 -1.81 9.28
CA GLY A 284 -14.78 -0.55 8.90
C GLY A 284 -13.69 -0.69 7.84
N LEU A 285 -13.22 -1.90 7.52
CA LEU A 285 -12.03 -2.12 6.71
C LEU A 285 -12.24 -1.66 5.25
N GLU A 286 -11.35 -0.81 4.78
CA GLU A 286 -11.36 -0.16 3.46
C GLU A 286 -10.19 -0.64 2.57
N SER A 287 -9.06 -1.00 3.18
CA SER A 287 -7.87 -1.55 2.52
C SER A 287 -7.37 -2.80 3.24
N LEU A 288 -7.05 -3.83 2.48
CA LEU A 288 -6.45 -5.07 2.98
C LEU A 288 -5.29 -5.49 2.09
N THR A 289 -4.13 -5.69 2.69
CA THR A 289 -2.94 -6.24 2.05
C THR A 289 -2.57 -7.53 2.72
N ILE A 290 -2.48 -8.61 1.94
CA ILE A 290 -2.03 -9.92 2.39
C ILE A 290 -0.85 -10.28 1.48
N ALA A 291 0.32 -10.43 2.09
CA ALA A 291 1.55 -10.79 1.42
C ALA A 291 2.08 -12.13 1.93
N GLU A 292 2.72 -12.90 1.05
CA GLU A 292 3.41 -14.15 1.40
C GLU A 292 2.51 -15.13 2.17
N SER A 293 1.32 -15.38 1.62
CA SER A 293 0.26 -16.13 2.29
C SER A 293 -0.06 -17.44 1.57
N ASN A 294 -0.34 -18.49 2.34
CA ASN A 294 -0.85 -19.77 1.83
C ASN A 294 -2.38 -19.74 1.56
N ILE A 295 -2.97 -18.56 1.39
CA ILE A 295 -4.39 -18.41 1.12
C ILE A 295 -4.77 -19.04 -0.23
N GLU A 296 -5.58 -20.11 -0.20
CA GLU A 296 -6.04 -20.77 -1.43
C GLU A 296 -7.25 -20.08 -2.09
N SER A 297 -8.07 -19.41 -1.27
CA SER A 297 -9.27 -18.69 -1.72
C SER A 297 -9.66 -17.57 -0.76
N LEU A 298 -10.42 -16.59 -1.26
CA LEU A 298 -10.84 -15.42 -0.48
C LEU A 298 -12.03 -15.67 0.46
N ASP A 299 -12.53 -16.90 0.57
CA ASP A 299 -13.72 -17.23 1.36
C ASP A 299 -13.59 -16.84 2.84
N VAL A 300 -12.37 -16.93 3.37
CA VAL A 300 -11.99 -16.55 4.74
C VAL A 300 -12.21 -15.08 5.08
N LEU A 301 -12.24 -14.18 4.08
CA LEU A 301 -12.35 -12.73 4.30
C LEU A 301 -13.76 -12.27 4.70
N GLY A 302 -14.75 -13.17 4.72
CA GLY A 302 -16.13 -12.80 5.03
C GLY A 302 -16.69 -11.76 4.04
N ASP A 303 -17.62 -10.93 4.50
CA ASP A 303 -18.39 -9.99 3.67
C ASP A 303 -17.95 -8.53 3.95
N LEU A 304 -16.77 -8.14 3.45
CA LEU A 304 -16.20 -6.80 3.69
C LEU A 304 -16.88 -5.71 2.84
N LYS A 305 -17.95 -5.10 3.36
CA LYS A 305 -18.81 -4.18 2.59
C LYS A 305 -18.17 -2.83 2.23
N LYS A 306 -17.12 -2.43 2.94
CA LYS A 306 -16.38 -1.18 2.70
C LYS A 306 -15.06 -1.37 1.97
N LEU A 307 -14.65 -2.62 1.73
CA LEU A 307 -13.37 -2.90 1.09
C LEU A 307 -13.36 -2.29 -0.31
N SER A 308 -12.38 -1.41 -0.51
CA SER A 308 -12.15 -0.71 -1.77
C SER A 308 -10.82 -1.11 -2.41
N SER A 309 -9.89 -1.62 -1.60
CA SER A 309 -8.55 -2.01 -2.03
C SER A 309 -8.20 -3.37 -1.45
N LEU A 310 -7.82 -4.31 -2.31
CA LEU A 310 -7.36 -5.64 -1.93
C LEU A 310 -6.04 -5.92 -2.65
N TYR A 311 -4.96 -6.09 -1.90
CA TYR A 311 -3.64 -6.36 -2.44
C TYR A 311 -3.22 -7.75 -2.01
N LEU A 312 -3.13 -8.68 -2.96
CA LEU A 312 -2.64 -10.05 -2.77
C LEU A 312 -1.29 -10.13 -3.46
N ILE A 313 -0.25 -10.41 -2.69
CA ILE A 313 1.14 -10.33 -3.13
C ILE A 313 1.84 -11.62 -2.75
N MET A 314 2.51 -12.31 -3.68
CA MET A 314 3.21 -13.58 -3.40
C MET A 314 2.30 -14.61 -2.69
N CYS A 315 1.05 -14.70 -3.14
CA CYS A 315 0.08 -15.67 -2.62
C CYS A 315 0.07 -16.89 -3.55
N ASP A 316 1.18 -17.63 -3.59
CA ASP A 316 1.45 -18.66 -4.60
C ASP A 316 0.40 -19.79 -4.61
N ASP A 317 -0.29 -20.04 -3.50
CA ASP A 317 -1.34 -21.05 -3.40
C ASP A 317 -2.75 -20.58 -3.79
N LEU A 318 -2.91 -19.29 -4.11
CA LEU A 318 -4.19 -18.68 -4.46
C LEU A 318 -4.70 -19.20 -5.82
N ARG A 319 -5.82 -19.90 -5.79
CA ARG A 319 -6.43 -20.51 -6.99
C ARG A 319 -7.83 -19.97 -7.31
N ASP A 320 -8.50 -19.38 -6.33
CA ASP A 320 -9.86 -18.86 -6.49
C ASP A 320 -10.06 -17.46 -5.91
N ILE A 321 -10.25 -16.50 -6.82
CA ILE A 321 -10.61 -15.12 -6.50
C ILE A 321 -12.10 -14.83 -6.71
N SER A 322 -12.96 -15.82 -6.96
CA SER A 322 -14.38 -15.64 -7.33
C SER A 322 -15.18 -14.76 -6.37
N LYS A 323 -14.74 -14.66 -5.11
CA LYS A 323 -15.36 -13.81 -4.09
C LYS A 323 -15.11 -12.31 -4.30
N VAL A 324 -14.13 -11.87 -5.09
CA VAL A 324 -13.90 -10.43 -5.32
C VAL A 324 -15.13 -9.69 -5.84
N LYS A 325 -16.03 -10.38 -6.56
CA LYS A 325 -17.30 -9.81 -7.05
C LYS A 325 -18.32 -9.50 -5.94
N THR A 326 -18.13 -10.01 -4.72
CA THR A 326 -19.02 -9.74 -3.58
C THR A 326 -18.64 -8.48 -2.83
N PHE A 327 -17.46 -7.89 -3.11
CA PHE A 327 -17.01 -6.61 -2.57
C PHE A 327 -17.56 -5.48 -3.46
N PRO A 328 -18.67 -4.82 -3.08
CA PRO A 328 -19.40 -3.92 -3.98
C PRO A 328 -18.62 -2.64 -4.33
N GLY A 329 -17.51 -2.42 -3.63
CA GLY A 329 -16.71 -1.23 -3.67
C GLY A 329 -15.30 -1.37 -4.19
N LEU A 330 -14.92 -2.57 -4.65
CA LEU A 330 -13.54 -2.86 -5.02
C LEU A 330 -13.11 -1.99 -6.22
N GLN A 331 -12.02 -1.25 -6.02
CA GLN A 331 -11.45 -0.30 -6.97
C GLN A 331 -9.97 -0.58 -7.24
N CYS A 332 -9.25 -1.18 -6.30
CA CYS A 332 -7.85 -1.60 -6.48
C CYS A 332 -7.73 -3.10 -6.18
N LEU A 333 -7.13 -3.85 -7.10
CA LEU A 333 -6.85 -5.28 -6.94
C LEU A 333 -5.42 -5.61 -7.38
N SER A 334 -4.62 -6.17 -6.47
CA SER A 334 -3.31 -6.74 -6.82
C SER A 334 -3.40 -8.24 -6.83
N LEU A 335 -2.77 -8.85 -7.82
CA LEU A 335 -2.53 -10.28 -7.96
C LEU A 335 -1.04 -10.52 -8.27
N MET A 336 -0.18 -9.67 -7.72
CA MET A 336 1.27 -9.68 -7.97
C MET A 336 1.83 -11.00 -7.44
N ASP A 337 2.60 -11.69 -8.29
CA ASP A 337 3.23 -12.98 -7.97
C ASP A 337 2.23 -13.99 -7.37
N CYS A 338 1.03 -14.09 -7.93
CA CYS A 338 0.05 -15.12 -7.57
C CYS A 338 0.10 -16.26 -8.60
N ASP A 339 1.18 -17.01 -8.61
CA ASP A 339 1.63 -17.82 -9.75
C ASP A 339 0.71 -18.98 -10.13
N THR A 340 -0.07 -19.51 -9.18
CA THR A 340 -1.03 -20.59 -9.48
C THR A 340 -2.40 -20.10 -9.97
N LEU A 341 -2.63 -18.78 -9.93
CA LEU A 341 -3.89 -18.17 -10.36
C LEU A 341 -3.96 -18.02 -11.88
N THR A 342 -4.76 -18.88 -12.52
CA THR A 342 -4.91 -18.92 -13.98
C THR A 342 -6.30 -18.48 -14.47
N GLU A 343 -7.33 -18.59 -13.63
CA GLU A 343 -8.71 -18.26 -13.99
C GLU A 343 -9.07 -16.82 -13.62
N LEU A 344 -9.01 -15.92 -14.59
CA LEU A 344 -9.26 -14.47 -14.39
C LEU A 344 -10.67 -14.02 -14.83
N SER A 345 -11.54 -14.95 -15.19
CA SER A 345 -12.85 -14.65 -15.78
C SER A 345 -13.75 -13.79 -14.87
N VAL A 346 -13.62 -13.90 -13.54
CA VAL A 346 -14.37 -13.10 -12.58
C VAL A 346 -14.07 -11.60 -12.67
N LEU A 347 -12.87 -11.21 -13.12
CA LEU A 347 -12.50 -9.80 -13.27
C LEU A 347 -13.45 -9.08 -14.24
N LYS A 348 -14.01 -9.80 -15.23
CA LYS A 348 -15.00 -9.27 -16.18
C LYS A 348 -16.31 -8.82 -15.49
N GLU A 349 -16.54 -9.19 -14.24
CA GLU A 349 -17.70 -8.81 -13.42
C GLU A 349 -17.45 -7.58 -12.52
N ILE A 350 -16.26 -6.94 -12.55
CA ILE A 350 -15.85 -5.88 -11.61
C ILE A 350 -15.50 -4.56 -12.33
N PRO A 351 -16.48 -3.89 -12.95
CA PRO A 351 -16.23 -2.71 -13.78
C PRO A 351 -15.78 -1.46 -13.01
N SER A 352 -15.68 -1.52 -11.68
CA SER A 352 -15.28 -0.42 -10.80
C SER A 352 -13.76 -0.25 -10.67
N LEU A 353 -12.96 -1.19 -11.18
CA LEU A 353 -11.50 -1.16 -11.02
C LEU A 353 -10.88 0.11 -11.63
N LEU A 354 -9.95 0.66 -10.86
CA LEU A 354 -9.11 1.82 -11.13
C LEU A 354 -7.63 1.45 -11.13
N TRP A 355 -7.25 0.37 -10.45
CA TRP A 355 -5.89 -0.17 -10.50
C TRP A 355 -5.96 -1.70 -10.48
N LEU A 356 -5.13 -2.34 -11.31
CA LEU A 356 -5.07 -3.79 -11.46
C LEU A 356 -3.63 -4.24 -11.73
N SER A 357 -3.13 -5.14 -10.90
CA SER A 357 -1.95 -5.96 -11.22
C SER A 357 -2.41 -7.29 -11.84
N PHE A 358 -1.63 -7.82 -12.79
CA PHE A 358 -1.86 -9.12 -13.42
C PHE A 358 -0.89 -10.17 -12.87
N PRO A 359 -1.33 -11.43 -12.67
CA PRO A 359 -0.42 -12.52 -12.30
C PRO A 359 0.45 -12.96 -13.49
N LEU A 360 1.59 -13.60 -13.20
CA LEU A 360 2.59 -14.04 -14.18
C LEU A 360 1.99 -14.87 -15.33
N GLU A 361 1.10 -15.80 -14.99
CA GLU A 361 0.50 -16.74 -15.94
C GLU A 361 -0.67 -16.15 -16.77
N THR A 362 -0.83 -14.83 -16.79
CA THR A 362 -1.88 -14.16 -17.58
C THR A 362 -1.73 -14.44 -19.07
N SER A 363 -2.79 -14.96 -19.69
CA SER A 363 -2.83 -15.17 -21.14
C SER A 363 -3.07 -13.86 -21.91
N GLN A 364 -2.55 -13.76 -23.14
CA GLN A 364 -2.80 -12.62 -24.04
C GLN A 364 -4.31 -12.36 -24.24
N ALA A 365 -5.11 -13.43 -24.34
CA ALA A 365 -6.55 -13.32 -24.55
C ALA A 365 -7.27 -12.74 -23.32
N ASP A 366 -6.90 -13.17 -22.12
CA ASP A 366 -7.48 -12.63 -20.89
C ASP A 366 -7.08 -11.17 -20.69
N PHE A 367 -5.81 -10.83 -20.93
CA PHE A 367 -5.33 -9.46 -20.87
C PHE A 367 -6.14 -8.53 -21.79
N ASP A 368 -6.28 -8.88 -23.07
CA ASP A 368 -7.03 -8.07 -24.05
C ASP A 368 -8.52 -7.95 -23.71
N ASP A 369 -9.15 -9.04 -23.29
CA ASP A 369 -10.55 -9.07 -22.87
C ASP A 369 -10.79 -8.20 -21.64
N ILE A 370 -9.94 -8.32 -20.63
CA ILE A 370 -10.03 -7.56 -19.37
C ILE A 370 -9.87 -6.07 -19.66
N LEU A 371 -8.85 -5.66 -20.41
CA LEU A 371 -8.63 -4.24 -20.71
C LEU A 371 -9.73 -3.63 -21.60
N THR A 372 -10.39 -4.44 -22.44
CA THR A 372 -11.56 -3.99 -23.20
C THR A 372 -12.74 -3.62 -22.29
N LEU A 373 -12.87 -4.26 -21.13
CA LEU A 373 -13.95 -4.01 -20.18
C LEU A 373 -13.59 -2.91 -19.15
N HIS A 374 -12.33 -2.81 -18.75
CA HIS A 374 -11.86 -1.93 -17.68
C HIS A 374 -11.27 -0.60 -18.16
N THR A 375 -11.99 0.11 -19.02
CA THR A 375 -11.57 1.43 -19.56
C THR A 375 -11.45 2.55 -18.51
N SER A 376 -11.81 2.28 -17.25
CA SER A 376 -11.65 3.19 -16.12
C SER A 376 -10.30 3.11 -15.41
N LEU A 377 -9.47 2.12 -15.75
CA LEU A 377 -8.15 1.90 -15.13
C LEU A 377 -7.29 3.16 -15.25
N GLN A 378 -6.65 3.47 -14.12
CA GLN A 378 -5.70 4.55 -13.90
C GLN A 378 -4.31 4.01 -13.59
N GLY A 379 -4.19 2.77 -13.09
CA GLY A 379 -2.92 2.07 -12.98
C GLY A 379 -3.02 0.63 -13.45
N VAL A 380 -1.95 0.13 -14.07
CA VAL A 380 -1.80 -1.26 -14.50
C VAL A 380 -0.40 -1.73 -14.16
N GLU A 381 -0.26 -2.98 -13.71
CA GLU A 381 1.05 -3.57 -13.44
C GLU A 381 1.21 -4.93 -14.13
N LEU A 382 2.36 -5.08 -14.79
CA LEU A 382 2.75 -6.21 -15.62
C LEU A 382 4.17 -6.63 -15.25
N LEU A 383 4.32 -7.16 -14.03
CA LEU A 383 5.58 -7.74 -13.58
C LEU A 383 5.60 -9.23 -13.92
N GLY A 384 6.67 -9.70 -14.56
CA GLY A 384 6.91 -11.10 -14.90
C GLY A 384 5.85 -11.76 -15.81
N CYS A 385 5.02 -10.96 -16.49
CA CYS A 385 3.97 -11.45 -17.40
C CYS A 385 4.55 -11.94 -18.75
N GLU A 386 5.44 -12.94 -18.72
CA GLU A 386 6.21 -13.43 -19.87
C GLU A 386 5.36 -13.93 -21.04
N ASN A 387 4.11 -14.35 -20.76
CA ASN A 387 3.16 -14.83 -21.76
C ASN A 387 2.57 -13.70 -22.62
N LEU A 388 2.74 -12.44 -22.22
CA LEU A 388 2.27 -11.28 -22.96
C LEU A 388 3.31 -10.84 -23.99
N THR A 389 2.90 -10.74 -25.25
CA THR A 389 3.78 -10.30 -26.36
C THR A 389 3.27 -9.05 -27.07
N ASP A 390 2.00 -8.68 -26.83
CA ASP A 390 1.37 -7.48 -27.36
C ASP A 390 0.69 -6.72 -26.23
N ILE A 391 1.23 -5.53 -25.91
CA ILE A 391 0.67 -4.64 -24.89
C ILE A 391 -0.15 -3.48 -25.50
N SER A 392 -0.46 -3.53 -26.80
CA SER A 392 -1.16 -2.45 -27.52
C SER A 392 -2.56 -2.15 -26.97
N SER A 393 -3.19 -3.11 -26.28
CA SER A 393 -4.45 -2.90 -25.56
C SER A 393 -4.38 -1.78 -24.51
N LEU A 394 -3.19 -1.50 -23.94
CA LEU A 394 -2.98 -0.38 -23.00
C LEU A 394 -3.26 0.99 -23.64
N THR A 395 -2.99 1.16 -24.95
CA THR A 395 -3.21 2.44 -25.67
C THR A 395 -4.68 2.88 -25.71
N ARG A 396 -5.61 1.96 -25.40
CA ARG A 396 -7.05 2.23 -25.34
C ARG A 396 -7.48 2.79 -23.97
N LEU A 397 -6.63 2.71 -22.95
CA LEU A 397 -6.93 3.13 -21.59
C LEU A 397 -6.67 4.63 -21.42
N GLN A 398 -7.62 5.45 -21.88
CA GLN A 398 -7.54 6.92 -21.89
C GLN A 398 -7.44 7.59 -20.50
N LYS A 399 -7.50 6.80 -19.41
CA LYS A 399 -7.36 7.27 -18.02
C LYS A 399 -6.12 6.71 -17.33
N LEU A 400 -5.32 5.91 -18.03
CA LEU A 400 -4.12 5.29 -17.49
C LEU A 400 -3.11 6.38 -17.15
N LYS A 401 -2.75 6.47 -15.87
CA LYS A 401 -1.77 7.41 -15.32
C LYS A 401 -0.47 6.71 -14.96
N ALA A 402 -0.52 5.48 -14.45
CA ALA A 402 0.66 4.73 -14.02
C ALA A 402 0.73 3.36 -14.69
N LEU A 403 1.93 2.97 -15.10
CA LEU A 403 2.25 1.64 -15.60
C LEU A 403 3.50 1.13 -14.89
N THR A 404 3.41 -0.04 -14.27
CA THR A 404 4.58 -0.78 -13.77
C THR A 404 4.82 -1.97 -14.70
N ILE A 405 6.04 -2.16 -15.20
CA ILE A 405 6.36 -3.23 -16.17
C ILE A 405 7.76 -3.79 -15.97
N GLY A 406 7.92 -5.11 -16.03
CA GLY A 406 9.18 -5.81 -15.77
C GLY A 406 9.07 -7.31 -16.01
N GLY A 407 10.19 -8.02 -16.03
CA GLY A 407 10.22 -9.48 -16.22
C GLY A 407 9.61 -9.97 -17.53
N MET A 408 9.63 -9.15 -18.59
CA MET A 408 9.10 -9.49 -19.92
C MET A 408 9.79 -8.70 -21.03
N GLU A 409 9.62 -9.10 -22.29
CA GLU A 409 10.08 -8.29 -23.42
C GLU A 409 9.19 -7.04 -23.57
N ILE A 410 9.79 -5.85 -23.47
CA ILE A 410 9.06 -4.58 -23.48
C ILE A 410 8.96 -4.00 -24.89
N ASP A 411 7.73 -3.83 -25.41
CA ASP A 411 7.48 -3.05 -26.61
C ASP A 411 7.46 -1.53 -26.32
N TYR A 412 8.65 -0.94 -26.31
CA TYR A 412 8.84 0.50 -26.09
C TYR A 412 8.09 1.38 -27.11
N LYS A 413 7.82 0.91 -28.33
CA LYS A 413 7.06 1.69 -29.32
C LYS A 413 5.59 1.81 -28.95
N THR A 414 5.04 0.80 -28.30
CA THR A 414 3.69 0.87 -27.74
C THR A 414 3.66 1.77 -26.52
N LEU A 415 4.68 1.71 -25.65
CA LEU A 415 4.78 2.62 -24.50
C LEU A 415 4.78 4.10 -24.92
N GLN A 416 5.47 4.45 -26.01
CA GLN A 416 5.48 5.81 -26.58
C GLN A 416 4.10 6.33 -27.02
N GLN A 417 3.09 5.46 -27.15
CA GLN A 417 1.74 5.81 -27.57
C GLN A 417 0.76 5.98 -26.39
N LEU A 418 1.22 5.82 -25.14
CA LEU A 418 0.39 5.97 -23.95
C LEU A 418 0.10 7.45 -23.66
N GLU A 419 -0.89 8.01 -24.35
CA GLU A 419 -1.32 9.40 -24.14
C GLU A 419 -1.84 9.62 -22.72
N GLY A 420 -1.28 10.63 -22.02
CA GLY A 420 -1.73 11.03 -20.68
C GLY A 420 -1.13 10.21 -19.53
N ILE A 421 -0.21 9.28 -19.82
CA ILE A 421 0.57 8.60 -18.79
C ILE A 421 1.40 9.60 -17.99
N GLU A 422 1.40 9.46 -16.67
CA GLU A 422 2.10 10.30 -15.71
C GLU A 422 3.33 9.58 -15.11
N LEU A 423 3.29 8.25 -15.03
CA LEU A 423 4.33 7.41 -14.44
C LEU A 423 4.50 6.11 -15.24
N ILE A 424 5.75 5.77 -15.56
CA ILE A 424 6.16 4.44 -16.00
C ILE A 424 7.30 3.98 -15.10
N VAL A 425 7.07 2.93 -14.33
CA VAL A 425 8.09 2.24 -13.54
C VAL A 425 8.52 1.00 -14.32
N ILE A 426 9.82 0.91 -14.63
CA ILE A 426 10.39 -0.22 -15.35
C ILE A 426 11.35 -0.95 -14.44
N GLU A 427 11.24 -2.27 -14.33
CA GLU A 427 12.18 -3.08 -13.55
C GLU A 427 13.65 -2.74 -13.89
N GLU A 428 14.47 -2.58 -12.85
CA GLU A 428 15.84 -2.08 -12.90
C GLU A 428 16.70 -2.78 -13.94
N GLU A 429 16.62 -4.11 -14.04
CA GLU A 429 17.37 -4.88 -15.04
C GLU A 429 17.01 -4.46 -16.47
N SER A 430 15.71 -4.32 -16.75
CA SER A 430 15.21 -3.87 -18.06
C SER A 430 15.51 -2.38 -18.31
N PHE A 431 15.41 -1.54 -17.29
CA PHE A 431 15.68 -0.11 -17.37
C PHE A 431 17.16 0.16 -17.69
N SER A 432 18.07 -0.47 -16.94
CA SER A 432 19.51 -0.33 -17.12
C SER A 432 20.02 -0.91 -18.45
N ALA A 433 19.36 -1.94 -18.99
CA ALA A 433 19.73 -2.54 -20.27
C ALA A 433 19.27 -1.73 -21.51
N ALA A 434 18.30 -0.82 -21.36
CA ALA A 434 17.56 -0.20 -22.47
C ALA A 434 17.83 1.30 -22.65
N GLY A 435 19.07 1.75 -22.46
CA GLY A 435 19.41 3.19 -22.39
C GLY A 435 18.92 4.04 -23.57
N ASP A 436 19.04 3.56 -24.82
CA ASP A 436 18.58 4.29 -26.01
C ASP A 436 17.04 4.32 -26.10
N GLU A 437 16.37 3.21 -25.77
CA GLU A 437 14.91 3.10 -25.72
C GLU A 437 14.31 3.97 -24.62
N ILE A 438 14.91 4.00 -23.43
CA ILE A 438 14.51 4.86 -22.31
C ILE A 438 14.68 6.33 -22.69
N ALA A 439 15.77 6.71 -23.36
CA ALA A 439 15.96 8.07 -23.85
C ALA A 439 14.89 8.46 -24.87
N ALA A 440 14.57 7.59 -25.81
CA ALA A 440 13.50 7.81 -26.79
C ALA A 440 12.11 7.87 -26.13
N LEU A 441 11.87 7.07 -25.09
CA LEU A 441 10.62 7.09 -24.32
C LEU A 441 10.46 8.42 -23.56
N LYS A 442 11.53 8.90 -22.90
CA LYS A 442 11.57 10.23 -22.25
C LYS A 442 11.35 11.37 -23.23
N GLU A 443 11.86 11.27 -24.45
CA GLU A 443 11.61 12.26 -25.52
C GLU A 443 10.16 12.24 -25.99
N ALA A 444 9.57 11.05 -26.17
CA ALA A 444 8.19 10.88 -26.61
C ALA A 444 7.16 11.30 -25.54
N LEU A 445 7.49 11.13 -24.26
CA LEU A 445 6.60 11.36 -23.11
C LEU A 445 7.22 12.35 -22.12
N PRO A 446 7.45 13.62 -22.50
CA PRO A 446 8.22 14.57 -21.69
C PRO A 446 7.55 15.00 -20.37
N GLY A 447 6.27 14.66 -20.15
CA GLY A 447 5.55 14.91 -18.91
C GLY A 447 5.46 13.72 -17.97
N ALA A 448 5.88 12.53 -18.42
CA ALA A 448 5.83 11.31 -17.63
C ALA A 448 7.12 11.14 -16.81
N GLN A 449 6.98 10.67 -15.58
CA GLN A 449 8.10 10.16 -14.78
C GLN A 449 8.42 8.76 -15.29
N ILE A 450 9.65 8.56 -15.78
CA ILE A 450 10.12 7.24 -16.25
C ILE A 450 11.30 6.87 -15.36
N VAL A 451 11.02 5.99 -14.39
CA VAL A 451 11.91 5.67 -13.28
C VAL A 451 12.18 4.17 -13.23
N PRO A 452 13.36 3.75 -12.76
CA PRO A 452 13.59 2.35 -12.46
C PRO A 452 12.76 1.90 -11.26
N GLY A 453 12.41 0.62 -11.21
CA GLY A 453 11.77 -0.01 -10.07
C GLY A 453 12.36 -1.37 -9.76
N GLY A 454 12.12 -1.87 -8.56
CA GLY A 454 12.63 -3.15 -8.13
C GLY A 454 12.26 -3.41 -6.68
N GLY A 455 12.58 -4.59 -6.18
CA GLY A 455 12.40 -4.87 -4.75
C GLY A 455 13.37 -4.08 -3.89
N PHE A 456 13.10 -4.07 -2.58
CA PHE A 456 14.05 -3.60 -1.58
C PHE A 456 15.29 -4.52 -1.57
N CYS A 457 16.19 -4.33 -2.53
CA CYS A 457 17.48 -4.97 -2.59
C CYS A 457 18.46 -4.10 -1.81
N MET A 458 18.74 -4.46 -0.56
CA MET A 458 20.03 -4.15 0.07
C MET A 458 21.11 -4.68 -0.89
N GLY A 459 21.63 -3.81 -1.78
CA GLY A 459 22.30 -4.22 -3.01
C GLY A 459 23.26 -5.40 -2.84
N SER A 460 23.31 -6.30 -3.83
CA SER A 460 24.13 -7.52 -3.84
C SER A 460 25.63 -7.32 -3.58
N GLY A 461 26.12 -6.06 -3.53
CA GLY A 461 27.43 -5.70 -3.01
C GLY A 461 27.61 -5.89 -1.49
N TRP A 462 26.55 -5.83 -0.69
CA TRP A 462 26.59 -6.02 0.76
C TRP A 462 26.47 -7.49 1.17
N ILE A 463 25.70 -8.28 0.43
CA ILE A 463 25.55 -9.73 0.69
C ILE A 463 26.93 -10.43 0.63
N LEU A 464 27.83 -10.03 -0.27
CA LEU A 464 29.20 -10.55 -0.32
C LEU A 464 30.10 -10.10 0.85
N LEU A 465 29.77 -8.98 1.49
CA LEU A 465 30.48 -8.44 2.65
C LEU A 465 29.95 -8.99 3.98
N ILE A 466 28.67 -9.37 4.03
CA ILE A 466 27.95 -9.80 5.24
C ILE A 466 27.88 -11.33 5.36
N LEU A 467 27.94 -12.10 4.26
CA LEU A 467 27.97 -13.57 4.29
C LEU A 467 29.03 -14.17 5.26
N PRO A 468 30.26 -13.62 5.35
CA PRO A 468 31.25 -14.12 6.31
C PRO A 468 30.88 -13.85 7.76
N VAL A 469 30.15 -12.75 8.04
CA VAL A 469 29.74 -12.34 9.39
C VAL A 469 28.52 -13.15 9.84
N PHE A 470 27.54 -13.36 8.96
CA PHE A 470 26.36 -14.19 9.24
C PHE A 470 26.72 -15.67 9.45
N LEU A 471 27.64 -16.23 8.66
CA LEU A 471 28.11 -17.61 8.86
C LEU A 471 28.87 -17.81 10.18
N LEU A 472 29.55 -16.77 10.68
CA LEU A 472 30.21 -16.80 11.99
C LEU A 472 29.21 -16.62 13.15
N ALA A 473 28.18 -15.78 13.00
CA ALA A 473 27.15 -15.56 14.03
C ALA A 473 26.18 -16.77 14.17
N PHE A 474 25.73 -17.35 13.05
CA PHE A 474 24.83 -18.52 13.08
C PHE A 474 25.55 -19.84 13.32
N GLY A 475 26.79 -19.98 12.84
CA GLY A 475 27.64 -21.13 13.16
C GLY A 475 27.92 -21.26 14.67
N TYR A 476 28.01 -20.13 15.38
CA TYR A 476 28.24 -20.10 16.82
C TYR A 476 26.99 -20.45 17.64
N ARG A 477 25.79 -19.97 17.25
CA ARG A 477 24.52 -20.30 17.93
C ARG A 477 24.16 -21.80 17.82
N ARG A 478 24.54 -22.49 16.74
CA ARG A 478 24.31 -23.94 16.60
C ARG A 478 25.29 -24.81 17.40
N PHE A 479 26.44 -24.26 17.84
CA PHE A 479 27.45 -25.00 18.62
C PHE A 479 27.24 -24.92 20.13
N ILE A 480 26.52 -23.90 20.63
CA ILE A 480 26.23 -23.74 22.06
C ILE A 480 24.98 -24.52 22.51
N ARG A 481 24.17 -25.01 21.56
CA ARG A 481 22.91 -25.72 21.83
C ARG A 481 22.99 -27.24 21.58
N ASN A 482 24.14 -27.85 21.86
CA ASN A 482 24.34 -29.31 21.94
C ASN A 482 25.00 -29.71 23.26
#